data_AF-A0A5A7RMN4-F1
#
_entry.id   AF-A0A5A7RMN4-F1
#
_cell.length_a   1.000
_cell.length_b   1.000
_cell.length_c   1.000
_cell.angle_alpha   90.00
_cell.angle_beta   90.00
_cell.angle_gamma   90.00
#
_symmetry.space_group_name_H-M   'P 1'
#
loop_
_entity.id
_entity.type
_entity.pdbx_description
1 polymer ?
#
loop_
_entity_poly.entity_id
_entity_poly.type
_entity_poly.pdbx_seq_one_letter_code
_entity_poly.pdbx_strand_id
1 'polypeptide(L)' 'MELGLFEGYAKGITMLGELWGYTQNRYISTFDILSKREEIHTVEGFTLLGDPTLQIGGYL' A
#
# COMPACT_ATOMS: atom_id res chain seq x y z
N MET A 1 4.87 -7.53 10.73
CA MET A 1 5.24 -6.94 9.44
C MET A 1 4.45 -5.63 9.32
N GLU A 2 5.08 -4.50 9.63
CA GLU A 2 4.44 -3.20 9.41
C GLU A 2 4.59 -2.85 7.93
N LEU A 3 3.47 -2.86 7.22
CA LEU A 3 3.37 -2.50 5.80
C LEU A 3 3.59 -0.99 5.54
N GLY A 4 3.83 -0.19 6.59
CA GLY A 4 4.06 1.25 6.49
C GLY A 4 2.79 2.08 6.28
N LEU A 5 1.61 1.49 6.42
CA LEU A 5 0.32 2.18 6.22
C LEU A 5 0.15 3.39 7.15
N PHE A 6 0.41 3.25 8.45
CA PHE A 6 0.33 4.37 9.39
C PHE A 6 1.44 5.41 9.16
N GLU A 7 2.61 4.99 8.66
CA GLU A 7 3.68 5.92 8.27
C GLU A 7 3.27 6.77 7.06
N GLY A 8 2.64 6.16 6.05
CA GLY A 8 2.11 6.88 4.89
C GLY A 8 1.00 7.86 5.29
N TYR A 9 0.10 7.43 6.16
CA TYR A 9 -0.97 8.29 6.67
C TYR A 9 -0.41 9.47 7.48
N ALA A 10 0.59 9.24 8.35
CA ALA A 10 1.26 10.30 9.09
C ALA A 10 2.02 11.29 8.19
N LYS A 11 2.39 10.89 6.98
CA LYS A 11 2.96 11.77 5.93
C LYS A 11 1.92 12.57 5.16
N GLY A 12 0.64 12.44 5.51
CA GLY A 12 -0.46 13.16 4.87
C GLY A 12 -1.04 12.46 3.64
N ILE A 13 -0.71 11.20 3.38
CA ILE A 13 -1.35 10.43 2.31
C ILE A 13 -2.72 9.97 2.81
N THR A 14 -3.76 10.68 2.40
CA THR A 14 -5.13 10.48 2.90
C THR A 14 -6.05 9.76 1.93
N MET A 15 -5.72 9.73 0.64
CA MET A 15 -6.50 8.98 -0.34
C MET A 15 -6.17 7.48 -0.22
N LEU A 16 -7.19 6.63 -0.05
CA LEU A 16 -7.02 5.21 0.26
C LEU A 16 -6.19 4.47 -0.79
N GLY A 17 -6.46 4.71 -2.07
CA GLY A 17 -5.73 4.08 -3.18
C GLY A 17 -4.26 4.48 -3.22
N GLU A 18 -3.97 5.76 -2.98
CA GLU A 18 -2.60 6.28 -2.92
C GLU A 18 -1.85 5.71 -1.71
N LEU A 19 -2.50 5.68 -0.54
CA LEU A 19 -1.93 5.13 0.69
C LEU A 19 -1.62 3.63 0.56
N TRP A 20 -2.51 2.89 -0.10
CA TRP A 20 -2.30 1.48 -0.38
C TRP A 20 -1.16 1.26 -1.38
N GLY A 21 -1.09 2.05 -2.45
CA GLY A 21 0.03 2.01 -3.39
C GLY A 21 1.38 2.31 -2.73
N TYR A 22 1.44 3.30 -1.83
CA TYR A 22 2.63 3.59 -1.03
C TYR A 22 3.07 2.37 -0.20
N THR A 23 2.10 1.77 0.48
CA THR A 23 2.27 0.59 1.33
C THR A 23 2.82 -0.61 0.54
N GLN A 24 2.21 -0.92 -0.61
CA GLN A 24 2.65 -2.01 -1.49
C GLN A 24 4.07 -1.79 -2.02
N ASN A 25 4.38 -0.60 -2.52
CA ASN A 25 5.70 -0.29 -3.06
C ASN A 25 6.79 -0.38 -2.00
N ARG A 26 6.50 0.05 -0.77
CA ARG A 26 7.42 -0.11 0.35
C ARG A 26 7.69 -1.58 0.64
N TYR A 27 6.66 -2.42 0.66
CA TYR A 27 6.82 -3.86 0.85
C TYR A 27 7.70 -4.47 -0.25
N ILE A 28 7.37 -4.21 -1.52
CA ILE A 28 8.11 -4.70 -2.69
C ILE A 28 9.59 -4.32 -2.59
N SER A 29 9.89 -3.05 -2.27
CA SER A 29 11.26 -2.57 -2.16
C SER A 29 12.01 -3.12 -0.94
N THR A 30 11.33 -3.30 0.19
CA THR A 30 11.98 -3.77 1.44
C THR A 30 12.41 -5.23 1.34
N PHE A 31 11.61 -6.06 0.68
CA PHE A 31 11.87 -7.49 0.54
C PHE A 31 12.50 -7.89 -0.79
N ASP A 32 12.74 -6.90 -1.66
CA ASP A 32 13.27 -7.06 -3.02
C ASP A 32 12.44 -8.08 -3.83
N ILE A 33 11.11 -7.97 -3.76
CA ILE A 33 10.19 -8.95 -4.35
C ILE A 33 10.39 -9.07 -5.87
N LEU A 34 10.79 -7.98 -6.54
CA LEU A 34 11.01 -8.00 -7.99
C LEU A 34 12.18 -8.89 -8.40
N SER A 35 13.16 -9.13 -7.52
CA SER A 35 14.25 -10.09 -7.78
C SER A 35 13.89 -11.53 -7.43
N LYS A 36 12.81 -11.74 -6.66
CA LYS A 36 12.32 -13.05 -6.18
C LYS A 36 10.99 -13.40 -6.83
N ARG A 37 11.06 -13.90 -8.06
CA ARG A 37 9.89 -14.17 -8.91
C ARG A 37 8.86 -15.08 -8.26
N GLU A 38 9.31 -16.03 -7.44
CA GLU A 38 8.47 -16.96 -6.68
C GLU A 38 7.61 -16.27 -5.60
N GLU A 39 7.99 -15.08 -5.15
CA GLU A 39 7.26 -14.31 -4.13
C GLU A 39 6.24 -13.33 -4.72
N ILE A 40 6.20 -13.16 -6.05
CA ILE A 40 5.31 -12.19 -6.76
C ILE A 40 3.84 -12.41 -6.42
N HIS A 41 3.41 -13.67 -6.28
CA HIS A 41 2.02 -14.01 -5.94
C HIS A 41 1.54 -13.40 -4.62
N THR A 42 2.46 -13.11 -3.70
CA THR A 42 2.14 -12.40 -2.46
C THR A 42 1.63 -10.99 -2.73
N VAL A 43 2.27 -10.28 -3.67
CA VAL A 43 1.91 -8.91 -4.05
C VAL A 43 0.65 -8.89 -4.92
N GLU A 44 0.46 -9.88 -5.79
CA GLU A 44 -0.80 -10.06 -6.54
C GLU A 44 -2.00 -10.23 -5.61
N GLY A 45 -1.79 -10.85 -4.43
CA GLY A 45 -2.81 -10.98 -3.39
C GLY A 45 -3.16 -9.67 -2.67
N PHE A 46 -2.37 -8.60 -2.81
CA PHE A 46 -2.60 -7.33 -2.12
C PHE A 46 -3.65 -6.47 -2.83
N THR A 47 -4.79 -7.05 -3.18
CA THR A 47 -5.90 -6.32 -3.80
C THR A 47 -6.54 -5.33 -2.81
N LEU A 48 -6.71 -4.08 -3.22
CA LEU A 48 -7.51 -3.11 -2.47
C LEU A 48 -9.00 -3.39 -2.68
N LEU A 49 -9.72 -3.68 -1.61
CA LEU A 49 -11.18 -3.86 -1.65
C LEU A 49 -11.87 -2.60 -1.13
N GLY A 50 -12.57 -1.88 -2.02
CA GLY A 50 -13.28 -0.65 -1.69
C GLY A 50 -13.12 0.43 -2.77
N ASP A 51 -13.53 1.66 -2.44
CA ASP A 51 -13.33 2.82 -3.32
C ASP A 51 -11.89 3.35 -3.17
N PRO A 52 -11.04 3.26 -4.22
CA PRO A 52 -9.67 3.76 -4.15
C PRO A 52 -9.60 5.28 -4.00
N THR A 53 -10.66 6.01 -4.32
CA THR A 53 -10.75 7.47 -4.19
C THR A 53 -11.28 7.92 -2.82
N LEU A 54 -11.55 6.97 -1.92
CA LEU A 54 -12.01 7.27 -0.57
C LEU A 54 -10.96 8.11 0.18
N GLN A 55 -11.39 9.25 0.70
CA GLN A 55 -10.59 10.11 1.56
C GLN A 55 -10.69 9.62 3.02
N ILE A 56 -9.59 9.13 3.58
CA ILE A 56 -9.51 8.70 4.98
C ILE A 56 -9.62 9.93 5.88
N GLY A 57 -10.63 9.93 6.76
CA GLY A 57 -10.97 11.09 7.60
C GLY A 57 -12.10 11.97 7.03
N GLY A 58 -12.63 11.64 5.84
CA GLY A 58 -13.75 12.35 5.22
C GLY A 58 -13.33 13.48 4.28
N TYR A 59 -14.30 13.97 3.50
CA TYR A 59 -14.13 15.11 2.61
C TYR A 59 -14.42 16.42 3.37
N LEU A 60 -13.60 17.45 3.13
CA LEU A 60 -13.80 18.80 3.66
C LEU A 60 -14.99 19.49 2.97
#